data_AF-A0A831LW72-F1
#
_entry.id   AF-A0A831LW72-F1
#
_cell.length_a   1.000
_cell.length_b   1.000
_cell.length_c   1.000
_cell.angle_alpha   90.00
_cell.angle_beta   90.00
_cell.angle_gamma   90.00
#
_symmetry.space_group_name_H-M   'P 1'
#
loop_
_entity.id
_entity.type
_entity.pdbx_description
1 polymer ?
#
loop_
_entity_poly.entity_id
_entity_poly.type
_entity_poly.pdbx_seq_one_letter_code
_entity_poly.pdbx_strand_id
1 'polypeptide(L)'
;MNDALQRLRGNAPAQLVLGLAMGVGFGACLQIAGVTRYDVILGQLLLTDFTVVKVMLTAVAVGTVGVYLMRGAGLADLHIKPGSVGATVVGGIIFGAGFAVLGYCPGT
;
A
#
# COMPACT_ATOMS: atom_id res chain seq x y z
N MET A 1 -15.29 5.91 22.37
CA MET A 1 -14.64 5.88 21.03
C MET A 1 -15.12 4.71 20.19
N ASN A 2 -15.26 3.51 20.76
CA ASN A 2 -15.72 2.31 20.05
C ASN A 2 -17.17 2.41 19.51
N ASP A 3 -18.07 3.12 20.20
CA ASP A 3 -19.45 3.31 19.74
C ASP A 3 -19.56 4.13 18.45
N ALA A 4 -18.72 5.17 18.30
CA ALA A 4 -18.67 5.98 17.08
C ALA A 4 -18.11 5.18 15.90
N LEU A 5 -17.08 4.35 16.13
CA LEU A 5 -16.56 3.44 15.10
C LEU A 5 -17.57 2.36 14.71
N GLN A 6 -18.37 1.84 15.65
CA GLN A 6 -19.46 0.91 15.35
C GLN A 6 -20.51 1.54 14.45
N ARG A 7 -20.89 2.80 14.71
CA ARG A 7 -21.83 3.55 13.86
C ARG A 7 -21.30 3.80 12.45
N LEU A 8 -20.01 4.10 12.31
CA LEU A 8 -19.36 4.23 11.00
C LEU A 8 -19.28 2.90 10.26
N ARG A 9 -19.00 1.80 10.97
CA ARG A 9 -18.91 0.44 10.40
C ARG A 9 -20.28 -0.14 9.98
N GLY A 10 -21.36 0.33 10.59
CA GLY A 10 -22.74 -0.03 10.21
C GLY A 10 -23.29 0.76 9.01
N ASN A 11 -22.60 1.81 8.57
CA ASN A 11 -23.06 2.71 7.50
C ASN A 11 -22.20 2.54 6.24
N ALA A 12 -22.60 1.59 5.38
CA ALA A 12 -21.89 1.25 4.14
C ALA A 12 -21.51 2.45 3.26
N PRO A 13 -22.39 3.44 2.96
CA PRO A 13 -22.02 4.59 2.14
C PRO A 13 -20.94 5.46 2.81
N ALA A 14 -20.97 5.60 4.14
CA ALA A 14 -19.94 6.35 4.85
C ALA A 14 -18.57 5.66 4.75
N GLN A 15 -18.53 4.32 4.84
CA GLN A 15 -17.29 3.57 4.64
C GLN A 15 -16.74 3.70 3.21
N LEU A 16 -17.61 3.67 2.21
CA LEU A 16 -17.23 3.85 0.81
C LEU A 16 -16.62 5.23 0.56
N VAL A 17 -17.25 6.28 1.09
CA VAL A 17 -16.72 7.65 0.99
C VAL A 17 -15.39 7.78 1.72
N LEU A 18 -15.25 7.20 2.91
CA LEU A 18 -13.99 7.23 3.67
C LEU A 18 -12.88 6.48 2.92
N GLY A 19 -13.19 5.32 2.34
CA GLY A 19 -12.27 4.54 1.52
C GLY A 19 -11.83 5.30 0.26
N LEU A 20 -12.77 5.96 -0.42
CA LEU A 20 -12.46 6.80 -1.58
C LEU A 20 -11.57 7.98 -1.20
N ALA A 21 -11.88 8.69 -0.11
CA ALA A 21 -11.08 9.81 0.37
C ALA A 21 -9.64 9.38 0.72
N MET A 22 -9.49 8.24 1.41
CA MET A 22 -8.17 7.66 1.70
C MET A 22 -7.42 7.24 0.43
N GLY A 23 -8.13 6.66 -0.56
CA GLY A 23 -7.55 6.30 -1.85
C GLY A 23 -7.06 7.51 -2.65
N VAL A 24 -7.84 8.59 -2.69
CA VAL A 24 -7.45 9.85 -3.33
C VAL A 24 -6.25 10.48 -2.63
N GLY A 25 -6.25 10.51 -1.30
CA GLY A 25 -5.10 11.00 -0.52
C GLY A 25 -3.83 10.19 -0.78
N PHE A 26 -3.95 8.86 -0.80
CA PHE A 26 -2.84 7.96 -1.12
C PHE A 26 -2.31 8.17 -2.55
N GLY A 27 -3.21 8.29 -3.54
CA GLY A 27 -2.83 8.57 -4.93
C GLY A 27 -2.12 9.91 -5.09
N ALA A 28 -2.60 10.96 -4.41
CA ALA A 28 -1.92 12.26 -4.40
C ALA A 28 -0.51 12.17 -3.80
N CYS A 29 -0.33 11.41 -2.72
CA CYS A 29 1.01 11.16 -2.14
C CYS A 29 1.94 10.43 -3.13
N LEU A 30 1.44 9.45 -3.89
CA LEU A 30 2.24 8.76 -4.92
C LEU A 30 2.65 9.69 -6.06
N GLN A 31 1.73 10.59 -6.47
CA GLN A 31 2.00 11.59 -7.50
C GLN A 31 3.10 12.56 -7.04
N ILE A 32 3.07 13.00 -5.78
CA ILE A 32 4.06 13.90 -5.18
C ILE A 32 5.41 13.19 -5.02
N ALA A 33 5.41 11.90 -4.65
CA ALA A 33 6.62 11.11 -4.49
C ALA A 33 7.33 10.78 -5.82
N GLY A 34 6.73 11.10 -6.97
CA GLY A 34 7.36 10.92 -8.29
C GLY A 34 7.50 9.46 -8.73
N VAL A 35 6.92 8.52 -7.98
CA VAL A 35 6.96 7.07 -8.29
C VAL A 35 6.08 6.72 -9.50
N THR A 36 5.32 7.68 -10.02
CA THR A 36 4.51 7.58 -11.24
C THR A 36 5.29 7.89 -12.53
N ARG A 37 6.55 8.32 -12.42
CA ARG A 37 7.41 8.62 -13.57
C ARG A 37 8.13 7.37 -14.03
N TYR A 38 8.00 7.05 -15.32
CA TYR A 38 8.67 5.91 -15.95
C TYR A 38 10.20 5.96 -15.79
N ASP A 39 10.80 7.14 -15.95
CA ASP A 39 12.27 7.31 -15.82
C ASP A 39 12.80 6.93 -14.42
N VAL A 40 12.01 7.16 -13.37
CA VAL A 40 12.38 6.84 -11.99
C VAL A 40 12.28 5.33 -11.73
N ILE A 41 11.30 4.65 -12.35
CA ILE A 41 11.12 3.20 -12.24
C ILE A 41 12.19 2.46 -13.05
N LEU A 42 12.48 2.92 -14.27
CA LEU A 42 13.61 2.41 -15.05
C LEU A 42 14.94 2.67 -14.35
N GLY A 43 15.12 3.85 -13.74
CA GLY A 43 16.28 4.16 -12.91
C GLY A 43 16.47 3.15 -11.78
N GLN A 44 15.39 2.66 -11.19
CA GLN A 44 15.46 1.59 -10.18
C GLN A 44 15.76 0.22 -10.78
N LEU A 45 15.18 -0.14 -11.94
CA LEU A 45 15.46 -1.40 -12.64
C LEU A 45 16.92 -1.47 -13.12
N LEU A 46 17.50 -0.32 -13.48
CA LEU A 46 18.88 -0.16 -13.91
C LEU A 46 19.85 0.08 -12.75
N LEU A 47 19.38 0.05 -11.50
CA LEU A 47 20.13 0.29 -10.25
C LEU A 47 20.80 1.68 -10.17
N THR A 48 20.37 2.63 -10.98
CA THR A 48 20.86 4.02 -10.99
C THR A 48 20.14 4.89 -9.96
N ASP A 49 18.87 4.60 -9.69
CA ASP A 49 18.01 5.39 -8.80
C ASP A 49 17.29 4.51 -7.75
N PHE A 50 17.69 4.65 -6.48
CA PHE A 50 17.10 3.93 -5.35
C PHE A 50 15.91 4.64 -4.71
N THR A 51 15.38 5.71 -5.31
CA THR A 51 14.28 6.50 -4.75
C THR A 51 13.03 5.67 -4.54
N VAL A 52 12.66 4.81 -5.50
CA VAL A 52 11.48 3.94 -5.38
C VAL A 52 11.61 2.98 -4.20
N VAL A 53 12.76 2.32 -4.07
CA VAL A 53 13.03 1.37 -2.97
C VAL A 53 12.96 2.07 -1.62
N LYS A 54 13.57 3.26 -1.49
CA LYS A 54 13.54 4.05 -0.26
C LYS A 54 12.12 4.45 0.11
N VAL A 55 11.34 4.98 -0.83
CA VAL A 55 9.95 5.40 -0.58
C VAL A 55 9.11 4.19 -0.14
N MET A 56 9.17 3.07 -0.86
CA MET A 56 8.39 1.88 -0.51
C MET A 56 8.78 1.30 0.85
N LEU A 57 10.08 1.19 1.15
CA LEU A 57 10.54 0.70 2.45
C LEU A 57 10.11 1.61 3.60
N THR A 58 10.23 2.93 3.44
CA THR A 58 9.78 3.87 4.47
C THR A 58 8.28 3.82 4.67
N ALA A 59 7.49 3.70 3.60
CA ALA A 59 6.04 3.56 3.67
C ALA A 59 5.62 2.29 4.41
N VAL A 60 6.26 1.15 4.13
CA VAL A 60 5.99 -0.12 4.82
C VAL A 60 6.41 -0.05 6.30
N ALA A 61 7.57 0.53 6.60
CA ALA A 61 8.06 0.66 7.97
C ALA A 61 7.13 1.54 8.82
N VAL A 62 6.81 2.75 8.33
CA VAL A 62 5.91 3.69 8.99
C VAL A 62 4.49 3.13 9.09
N GLY A 63 3.99 2.51 8.02
CA GLY A 63 2.67 1.88 7.99
C GLY A 63 2.54 0.74 9.01
N THR A 64 3.56 -0.12 9.11
CA THR A 64 3.59 -1.21 10.10
C THR A 64 3.53 -0.65 11.52
N VAL A 65 4.39 0.32 11.85
CA VAL A 65 4.40 0.97 13.17
C VAL A 65 3.04 1.62 13.47
N GLY A 66 2.48 2.37 12.51
CA GLY A 66 1.19 3.04 12.65
C GLY A 66 0.03 2.06 12.91
N VAL A 67 -0.05 0.96 12.16
CA VAL A 67 -1.09 -0.06 12.34
C VAL A 67 -0.97 -0.75 13.69
N TYR A 68 0.25 -1.07 14.14
CA TYR A 68 0.46 -1.69 15.46
C TYR A 68 0.09 -0.75 16.62
N LEU A 69 0.33 0.57 16.48
CA LEU A 69 -0.14 1.57 17.44
C LEU A 69 -1.68 1.63 17.48
N MET A 70 -2.33 1.62 16.31
CA MET A 70 -3.80 1.59 16.23
C MET A 70 -4.41 0.30 16.81
N ARG A 71 -3.72 -0.84 16.66
CA ARG A 71 -4.08 -2.10 17.32
C ARG A 71 -3.97 -1.98 18.83
N GLY A 72 -2.87 -1.40 19.35
CA GLY A 72 -2.67 -1.19 20.78
C GLY A 72 -3.73 -0.28 21.43
N ALA A 73 -4.26 0.68 20.66
CA ALA A 73 -5.33 1.57 21.08
C ALA A 73 -6.75 0.96 20.91
N GLY A 74 -6.88 -0.24 20.34
CA GLY A 74 -8.17 -0.92 20.12
C GLY A 74 -9.00 -0.40 18.94
N LEU A 75 -8.40 0.38 18.02
CA LEU A 75 -9.09 0.95 16.86
C LEU A 75 -9.03 0.03 15.62
N ALA A 76 -8.01 -0.82 15.52
CA ALA A 76 -7.75 -1.68 14.37
C ALA A 76 -7.71 -3.16 14.77
N ASP A 77 -8.37 -3.99 13.96
CA ASP A 77 -8.33 -5.45 14.08
C ASP A 77 -7.43 -6.03 12.98
N LEU A 78 -6.52 -6.93 13.34
CA LEU A 78 -5.50 -7.45 12.42
C LEU A 78 -6.01 -8.73 11.76
N HIS A 79 -6.61 -8.60 10.58
CA HIS A 79 -7.11 -9.73 9.81
C HIS A 79 -5.99 -10.33 8.94
N ILE A 80 -5.16 -11.20 9.54
CA ILE A 80 -4.03 -11.82 8.86
C ILE A 80 -4.56 -12.88 7.89
N LYS A 81 -4.28 -12.70 6.59
CA LYS A 81 -4.59 -13.73 5.58
C LYS A 81 -3.70 -14.95 5.84
N PRO A 82 -4.24 -16.19 5.88
CA PRO A 82 -3.41 -17.38 5.99
C PRO A 82 -2.44 -17.45 4.82
N GLY A 83 -1.14 -17.47 5.13
CA GLY A 83 -0.07 -17.50 4.14
C GLY A 83 -0.05 -18.85 3.43
N SER A 84 -0.03 -18.83 2.10
CA SER A 84 0.24 -20.01 1.27
C SER A 84 1.54 -19.77 0.52
N VAL A 85 2.59 -20.50 0.90
CA VAL A 85 3.93 -20.38 0.30
C VAL A 85 3.87 -20.58 -1.21
N GLY A 86 3.07 -21.56 -1.67
CA GLY A 86 2.87 -21.81 -3.10
C GLY A 86 2.21 -20.63 -3.83
N ALA A 87 1.15 -20.06 -3.26
CA ALA A 87 0.46 -18.92 -3.87
C ALA A 87 1.34 -17.65 -3.87
N THR A 88 2.10 -17.41 -2.80
CA THR A 88 2.99 -16.25 -2.69
C THR A 88 4.16 -16.32 -3.65
N VAL A 89 4.79 -17.50 -3.80
CA VAL A 89 5.93 -17.67 -4.72
C VAL A 89 5.47 -17.51 -6.17
N VAL A 90 4.40 -18.20 -6.57
CA VAL A 90 3.86 -18.12 -7.94
C VAL A 90 3.37 -16.70 -8.24
N GLY A 91 2.60 -16.10 -7.32
CA GLY A 91 2.12 -14.73 -7.46
C GLY A 91 3.25 -13.71 -7.53
N GLY A 92 4.30 -13.86 -6.71
CA GLY A 92 5.45 -12.98 -6.69
C GLY A 92 6.26 -13.03 -7.99
N ILE A 93 6.43 -14.22 -8.58
CA ILE A 93 7.13 -14.36 -9.88
C ILE A 93 6.32 -13.70 -11.00
N ILE A 94 5.01 -13.97 -11.07
CA ILE A 94 4.13 -13.38 -12.10
C ILE A 94 4.10 -11.85 -11.97
N PHE A 95 3.94 -11.36 -10.74
CA PHE A 95 3.93 -9.94 -10.44
C PHE A 95 5.27 -9.28 -10.79
N GLY A 96 6.39 -9.87 -10.38
CA GLY A 96 7.72 -9.36 -10.68
C GLY A 96 8.05 -9.37 -12.18
N ALA A 97 7.64 -10.42 -12.90
CA ALA A 97 7.78 -10.47 -14.36
C ALA A 97 6.96 -9.37 -15.05
N GLY A 98 5.72 -9.14 -14.61
CA GLY A 98 4.89 -8.04 -15.11
C GLY A 98 5.52 -6.67 -14.84
N PHE A 99 6.00 -6.43 -13.63
CA PHE A 99 6.71 -5.20 -13.26
C PHE A 99 7.96 -4.97 -14.13
N ALA A 100 8.76 -6.01 -14.36
CA ALA A 100 9.97 -5.91 -15.16
C ALA A 100 9.70 -5.65 -16.65
N VAL A 101 8.62 -6.22 -17.21
CA VAL A 101 8.25 -6.04 -18.62
C VAL A 101 7.57 -4.69 -18.87
N LEU A 102 6.68 -4.27 -17.96
CA LEU A 102 5.89 -3.04 -18.14
C LEU A 102 6.63 -1.79 -17.65
N GLY A 103 7.57 -1.92 -16.71
CA GLY A 103 8.28 -0.78 -16.13
C GLY A 103 7.37 0.18 -15.35
N TYR A 104 6.23 -0.31 -14.88
CA TYR A 104 5.25 0.45 -14.09
C TYR A 104 5.08 -0.17 -12.70
N CYS A 105 5.10 0.68 -11.68
CA CYS A 105 4.93 0.29 -10.28
C CYS A 105 3.43 0.08 -9.97
N PRO A 106 3.04 -0.88 -9.13
CA PRO A 106 1.63 -1.04 -8.73
C PRO A 106 1.09 0.27 -8.12
N GLY A 107 0.09 0.87 -8.76
CA GLY A 107 -0.54 2.11 -8.31
C GLY A 107 -0.19 3.36 -9.12
N THR A 108 0.60 3.22 -10.20
CA THR A 108 0.81 4.25 -11.24
C THR A 108 -0.20 4.15 -12.36
#